data_AF-A0A814DEQ4-F1
#
_entry.id   AF-A0A814DEQ4-F1
#
_cell.length_a   1.000
_cell.length_b   1.000
_cell.length_c   1.000
_cell.angle_alpha   90.00
_cell.angle_beta   90.00
_cell.angle_gamma   90.00
#
_symmetry.space_group_name_H-M   'P 1'
#
loop_
_entity.id
_entity.type
_entity.pdbx_description
1 polymer ?
#
loop_
_entity_poly.entity_id
_entity_poly.type
_entity_poly.pdbx_seq_one_letter_code
_entity_poly.pdbx_strand_id
1 'polypeptide(L)'
;MHSETKSKHRRSIGEWCQDFWLNIDKSIHTFSKFIYNPEHHEIFGRHGKRWSKLAAFYFFFYITLAGFFCLYLSIYMSSLPLNQPRYIGKYSCLTSRAHRFSPGLGFRPQPRFDPNDAQTFISLSYTSKRHGKRSINNKDGDDIEIYTKNLDDFLNIYYNTSNSNNFIINNVGDCNSNNQYGFRDGKPCFLIKINKIVGFIPEIGRTDLDDKNEEACTNISNIPVQCRGENAFDDDMLGDILYYSESGLSDVCGSIDVKHFPYNGKVNRNDIYQAPYVWVQFLNITAHVLISVECRIFGANIFYDKIAQRGSTESEIKDVENDVLKVDEEKPINDFEDRCASTKCRDGELCVLNKDGDAECACITQCEDPKDERLMVCTKANNTYTSDCEFYQMQCWCRKNDEKCTRKEALADSIDYFGRCQNLGICTEFELEVFPKRMSSWLGEILDALFVRKDLDNKYEVLVDEARKMKLSNTEKWWRNAVLWEFCELDQTHDNSVNNEELARFVRSLKVLEHCIQPFLDHCDTDNDNKISPDEWGTCLGLEKDDTAFLKTFCSH
;
A
#
# COMPACT_ATOMS: atom_id res chain seq x y z
N MET A 1 30.29 56.64 58.96
CA MET A 1 31.69 56.17 58.91
C MET A 1 31.63 54.70 58.52
N HIS A 2 31.68 54.45 57.22
CA HIS A 2 32.85 53.89 56.50
C HIS A 2 32.99 52.39 56.78
N SER A 3 32.43 51.53 55.94
CA SER A 3 32.89 51.15 54.59
C SER A 3 34.25 50.49 54.62
N GLU A 4 34.27 49.16 54.56
CA GLU A 4 35.38 48.42 53.96
C GLU A 4 34.86 47.50 52.86
N THR A 5 35.68 47.46 51.83
CA THR A 5 35.36 47.24 50.43
C THR A 5 35.59 45.80 49.98
N LYS A 6 34.75 45.40 49.02
CA LYS A 6 34.97 44.33 48.03
C LYS A 6 36.44 44.13 47.63
N SER A 7 36.90 42.88 47.58
CA SER A 7 37.86 42.44 46.56
C SER A 7 37.48 41.04 46.03
N LYS A 8 36.75 41.03 44.91
CA LYS A 8 36.54 39.83 44.08
C LYS A 8 37.70 39.81 43.08
N HIS A 9 38.62 38.85 43.20
CA HIS A 9 39.67 38.62 42.22
C HIS A 9 39.05 38.31 40.86
N ARG A 10 39.30 39.16 39.86
CA ARG A 10 38.93 38.97 38.46
C ARG A 10 40.13 38.29 37.78
N ARG A 11 40.09 36.97 37.60
CA ARG A 11 41.10 36.25 36.78
C ARG A 11 41.00 36.71 35.33
N SER A 12 42.13 36.87 34.65
CA SER A 12 42.15 37.36 33.27
C SER A 12 41.83 36.22 32.29
N ILE A 13 41.22 36.55 31.16
CA ILE A 13 40.91 35.60 30.07
C ILE A 13 42.17 34.87 29.56
N GLY A 14 43.36 35.48 29.70
CA GLY A 14 44.63 34.86 29.33
C GLY A 14 45.00 33.62 30.18
N GLU A 15 44.66 33.63 31.47
CA GLU A 15 44.92 32.49 32.38
C GLU A 15 44.00 31.31 32.06
N TRP A 16 42.75 31.58 31.69
CA TRP A 16 41.79 30.56 31.26
C TRP A 16 42.22 29.89 29.94
N CYS A 17 42.73 30.66 28.98
CA CYS A 17 43.28 30.10 27.74
C CYS A 17 44.51 29.21 28.00
N GLN A 18 45.44 29.62 28.87
CA GLN A 18 46.61 28.81 29.20
C GLN A 18 46.23 27.50 29.90
N ASP A 19 45.31 27.53 30.87
CA ASP A 19 44.83 26.33 31.54
C ASP A 19 44.05 25.40 30.59
N PHE A 20 43.31 25.96 29.64
CA PHE A 20 42.58 25.19 28.62
C PHE A 20 43.54 24.47 27.65
N TRP A 21 44.54 25.17 27.10
CA TRP A 21 45.54 24.56 26.22
C TRP A 21 46.41 23.53 26.94
N LEU A 22 46.79 23.77 28.20
CA LEU A 22 47.51 22.80 29.03
C LEU A 22 46.68 21.54 29.33
N ASN A 23 45.36 21.67 29.50
CA ASN A 23 44.47 20.52 29.68
C ASN A 23 44.26 19.73 28.38
N ILE A 24 44.18 20.41 27.22
CA ILE A 24 44.14 19.74 25.92
C ILE A 24 45.43 18.97 25.65
N ASP A 25 46.58 19.58 25.92
CA ASP A 25 47.89 18.94 25.70
C ASP A 25 48.06 17.71 26.62
N LYS A 26 47.65 17.82 27.89
CA LYS A 26 47.57 16.66 28.80
C LYS A 26 46.61 15.57 28.31
N SER A 27 45.46 15.95 27.75
CA SER A 27 44.49 14.99 27.19
C SER A 27 45.06 14.27 25.97
N ILE A 28 45.71 14.98 25.05
CA ILE A 28 46.37 14.42 23.87
C ILE A 28 47.52 13.49 24.27
N HIS A 29 48.34 13.88 25.24
CA HIS A 29 49.39 13.01 25.78
C HIS A 29 48.83 11.76 26.47
N THR A 30 47.69 11.86 27.15
CA THR A 30 47.00 10.72 27.78
C THR A 30 46.40 9.78 26.72
N PHE A 31 45.79 10.35 25.68
CA PHE A 31 45.22 9.59 24.56
C PHE A 31 46.31 8.92 23.71
N SER A 32 47.43 9.60 23.48
CA SER A 32 48.61 9.04 22.82
C SER A 32 49.20 7.87 23.62
N LYS A 33 49.33 8.02 24.95
CA LYS A 33 49.73 6.92 25.85
C LYS A 33 48.74 5.75 25.90
N PHE A 34 47.44 6.02 25.68
CA PHE A 34 46.41 4.98 25.59
C PHE A 34 46.54 4.17 24.29
N ILE A 35 46.83 4.82 23.15
CA ILE A 35 47.04 4.15 21.86
C ILE A 35 48.30 3.28 21.89
N TYR A 36 49.42 3.87 22.32
CA TYR A 36 50.70 3.17 22.40
C TYR A 36 51.52 3.67 23.59
N ASN A 37 51.81 2.76 24.51
CA ASN A 37 52.72 3.04 25.62
C ASN A 37 54.13 2.55 25.27
N PRO A 38 55.09 3.45 24.94
CA PRO A 38 56.44 3.06 24.57
C PRO A 38 57.27 2.46 25.71
N GLU A 39 56.91 2.70 26.98
CA GLU A 39 57.63 2.18 28.15
C GLU A 39 57.33 0.70 28.41
N HIS A 40 56.10 0.26 28.12
CA HIS A 40 55.65 -1.13 28.34
C HIS A 40 55.41 -1.90 27.03
N HIS A 41 55.63 -1.28 25.86
CA HIS A 41 55.31 -1.81 24.53
C HIS A 41 53.86 -2.36 24.44
N GLU A 42 52.91 -1.63 25.03
CA GLU A 42 51.49 -1.98 25.03
C GLU A 42 50.72 -1.14 24.01
N ILE A 43 49.85 -1.78 23.24
CA ILE A 43 48.96 -1.14 22.26
C ILE A 43 47.52 -1.30 22.79
N PHE A 44 46.78 -0.20 22.93
CA PHE A 44 45.42 -0.18 23.53
C PHE A 44 45.34 -0.94 24.88
N GLY A 45 46.34 -0.75 25.75
CA GLY A 45 46.40 -1.35 27.08
C GLY A 45 46.66 -2.86 27.12
N ARG A 46 47.13 -3.49 26.03
CA ARG A 46 47.52 -4.90 26.00
C ARG A 46 48.86 -5.11 25.29
N HIS A 47 49.68 -5.99 25.83
CA HIS A 47 50.92 -6.43 25.19
C HIS A 47 50.63 -7.18 23.88
N GLY A 48 51.48 -7.00 22.85
CA GLY A 48 51.37 -7.71 21.55
C GLY A 48 51.20 -9.25 21.64
N LYS A 49 51.76 -9.91 22.65
CA LYS A 49 51.55 -11.36 22.89
C LYS A 49 50.10 -11.69 23.26
N ARG A 50 49.40 -10.82 23.98
CA ARG A 50 47.98 -10.99 24.33
C ARG A 50 47.08 -10.71 23.12
N TRP A 51 47.42 -9.68 22.34
CA TRP A 51 46.76 -9.39 21.06
C TRP A 51 46.87 -10.54 20.06
N SER A 52 48.06 -11.11 19.89
CA SER A 52 48.27 -12.27 19.01
C SER A 52 47.45 -13.49 19.45
N LYS A 53 47.39 -13.78 20.76
CA LYS A 53 46.54 -14.86 21.30
C LYS A 53 45.04 -14.60 21.07
N LEU A 54 44.59 -13.37 21.26
CA LEU A 54 43.20 -12.98 21.04
C LEU A 54 42.81 -13.08 19.56
N ALA A 55 43.66 -12.56 18.67
CA ALA A 55 43.45 -12.62 17.23
C ALA A 55 43.45 -14.07 16.73
N ALA A 56 44.38 -14.90 17.20
CA ALA A 56 44.40 -16.33 16.87
C ALA A 56 43.14 -17.05 17.35
N PHE A 57 42.67 -16.76 18.58
CA PHE A 57 41.42 -17.32 19.10
C PHE A 57 40.22 -16.96 18.21
N TYR A 58 40.01 -15.68 17.90
CA TYR A 58 38.91 -15.26 17.05
C TYR A 58 39.04 -15.78 15.62
N PHE A 59 40.25 -15.86 15.07
CA PHE A 59 40.50 -16.44 13.75
C PHE A 59 40.02 -17.89 13.67
N PHE A 60 40.45 -18.76 14.59
CA PHE A 60 40.02 -20.16 14.61
C PHE A 60 38.53 -20.30 14.96
N PHE A 61 38.02 -19.46 15.85
CA PHE A 61 36.60 -19.43 16.21
C PHE A 61 35.72 -19.11 14.99
N TYR A 62 36.01 -18.04 14.26
CA TYR A 62 35.24 -17.65 13.08
C TYR A 62 35.39 -18.61 11.90
N ILE A 63 36.57 -19.21 11.71
CA ILE A 63 36.74 -20.30 10.72
C ILE A 63 35.84 -21.48 11.05
N THR A 64 35.80 -21.88 12.32
CA THR A 64 34.95 -22.99 12.76
C THR A 64 33.47 -22.65 12.61
N LEU A 65 33.06 -21.43 12.97
CA LEU A 65 31.69 -20.95 12.82
C LEU A 65 31.26 -20.89 11.35
N ALA A 66 32.12 -20.36 10.47
CA ALA A 66 31.89 -20.34 9.03
C ALA A 66 31.79 -21.76 8.46
N GLY A 67 32.61 -22.69 8.95
CA GLY A 67 32.53 -24.11 8.61
C GLY A 67 31.17 -24.72 8.96
N PHE A 68 30.67 -24.48 10.18
CA PHE A 68 29.33 -24.92 10.59
C PHE A 68 28.22 -24.31 9.74
N PHE A 69 28.32 -23.01 9.44
CA PHE A 69 27.36 -22.32 8.58
C PHE A 69 27.34 -22.92 7.16
N CYS A 70 28.50 -23.11 6.54
CA CYS A 70 28.61 -23.72 5.21
C CYS A 70 28.09 -25.16 5.18
N LEU A 71 28.39 -25.96 6.22
CA LEU A 71 27.88 -27.32 6.36
C LEU A 71 26.33 -27.31 6.45
N TYR A 72 25.79 -26.49 7.34
CA TYR A 72 24.34 -26.34 7.50
C TYR A 72 23.66 -25.88 6.21
N LEU A 73 24.22 -24.87 5.54
CA LEU A 73 23.70 -24.37 4.27
C LEU A 73 23.77 -25.43 3.18
N SER A 74 24.84 -26.24 3.13
CA SER A 74 24.98 -27.33 2.16
C SER A 74 23.92 -28.42 2.38
N ILE A 75 23.68 -28.82 3.63
CA ILE A 75 22.60 -29.76 3.99
C ILE A 75 21.25 -29.18 3.58
N TYR A 76 20.99 -27.91 3.90
CA TYR A 76 19.76 -27.23 3.52
C TYR A 76 19.56 -27.20 2.00
N MET A 77 20.57 -26.80 1.22
CA MET A 77 20.51 -26.78 -0.24
C MET A 77 20.29 -28.18 -0.84
N SER A 78 20.87 -29.23 -0.24
CA SER A 78 20.64 -30.62 -0.67
C SER A 78 19.22 -31.12 -0.37
N SER A 79 18.54 -30.51 0.60
CA SER A 79 17.15 -30.85 0.95
C SER A 79 16.10 -30.19 0.05
N LEU A 80 16.52 -29.23 -0.79
CA LEU A 80 15.61 -28.50 -1.68
C LEU A 80 15.47 -29.22 -3.03
N PRO A 81 14.24 -29.42 -3.53
CA PRO A 81 14.03 -29.93 -4.88
C PRO A 81 14.54 -28.93 -5.92
N LEU A 82 15.31 -29.40 -6.92
CA LEU A 82 15.90 -28.53 -7.96
C LEU A 82 14.89 -28.04 -9.01
N ASN A 83 13.79 -28.78 -9.20
CA ASN A 83 12.93 -28.60 -10.37
C ASN A 83 11.65 -27.78 -10.09
N GLN A 84 11.28 -27.62 -8.82
CA GLN A 84 10.07 -26.90 -8.42
C GLN A 84 10.24 -26.34 -7.01
N PRO A 85 9.57 -25.22 -6.67
CA PRO A 85 9.62 -24.69 -5.31
C PRO A 85 8.96 -25.65 -4.32
N ARG A 86 9.48 -25.71 -3.08
CA ARG A 86 8.99 -26.61 -2.03
C ARG A 86 7.53 -26.35 -1.64
N TYR A 87 7.12 -25.08 -1.67
CA TYR A 87 5.76 -24.65 -1.35
C TYR A 87 5.09 -24.10 -2.61
N ILE A 88 3.98 -24.72 -3.01
CA ILE A 88 3.22 -24.42 -4.24
C ILE A 88 1.76 -24.17 -3.88
N GLY A 89 1.05 -23.37 -4.67
CA GLY A 89 -0.39 -23.12 -4.52
C GLY A 89 -0.70 -22.44 -3.19
N LYS A 90 -1.66 -22.99 -2.43
CA LYS A 90 -2.18 -22.44 -1.15
C LYS A 90 -1.16 -22.37 -0.01
N TYR A 91 -0.02 -23.04 -0.15
CA TYR A 91 1.07 -22.99 0.83
C TYR A 91 2.18 -22.02 0.42
N SER A 92 2.07 -21.40 -0.75
CA SER A 92 3.01 -20.38 -1.21
C SER A 92 2.70 -19.02 -0.60
N CYS A 93 3.71 -18.14 -0.52
CA CYS A 93 3.55 -16.74 -0.11
C CYS A 93 2.62 -15.93 -1.04
N LEU A 94 2.28 -16.47 -2.22
CA LEU A 94 1.35 -15.86 -3.16
C LEU A 94 -0.12 -16.04 -2.72
N THR A 95 -0.36 -16.86 -1.69
CA THR A 95 -1.69 -17.10 -1.12
C THR A 95 -2.14 -15.90 -0.28
N SER A 96 -3.39 -15.45 -0.47
CA SER A 96 -3.98 -14.38 0.32
C SER A 96 -4.30 -14.83 1.76
N ARG A 97 -4.62 -13.87 2.63
CA ARG A 97 -5.04 -14.11 4.04
C ARG A 97 -6.25 -15.06 4.15
N ALA A 98 -6.99 -15.28 3.05
CA ALA A 98 -8.12 -16.19 2.95
C ALA A 98 -7.79 -17.58 2.36
N HIS A 99 -6.52 -18.01 2.34
CA HIS A 99 -6.07 -19.29 1.75
C HIS A 99 -6.43 -19.48 0.27
N ARG A 100 -6.58 -18.36 -0.45
CA ARG A 100 -6.94 -18.29 -1.87
C ARG A 100 -5.72 -17.89 -2.69
N PHE A 101 -5.53 -18.53 -3.83
CA PHE A 101 -4.33 -18.42 -4.66
C PHE A 101 -4.76 -18.01 -6.08
N SER A 102 -4.26 -16.87 -6.57
CA SER A 102 -4.59 -16.33 -7.90
C SER A 102 -3.34 -15.86 -8.62
N PRO A 103 -3.20 -16.13 -9.93
CA PRO A 103 -2.14 -15.54 -10.72
C PRO A 103 -2.36 -14.03 -10.91
N GLY A 104 -1.27 -13.27 -10.88
CA GLY A 104 -1.30 -11.88 -11.37
C GLY A 104 -1.29 -11.84 -12.90
N LEU A 105 -1.78 -10.74 -13.45
CA LEU A 105 -1.61 -10.43 -14.86
C LEU A 105 -0.36 -9.55 -15.05
N GLY A 106 0.15 -9.48 -16.26
CA GLY A 106 1.13 -8.49 -16.65
C GLY A 106 0.79 -7.97 -18.04
N PHE A 107 1.10 -6.71 -18.32
CA PHE A 107 0.87 -6.12 -19.63
C PHE A 107 2.18 -5.73 -20.33
N ARG A 108 2.10 -5.54 -21.64
CA ARG A 108 3.17 -5.02 -22.51
C ARG A 108 2.54 -4.04 -23.51
N PRO A 109 3.25 -2.97 -23.90
CA PRO A 109 4.59 -2.56 -23.47
C PRO A 109 4.62 -2.07 -22.02
N GLN A 110 5.79 -2.10 -21.38
CA GLN A 110 5.96 -1.51 -20.04
C GLN A 110 6.44 -0.05 -20.19
N PRO A 111 5.94 0.88 -19.37
CA PRO A 111 6.42 2.26 -19.34
C PRO A 111 7.89 2.30 -18.88
N ARG A 112 8.57 3.43 -19.15
CA ARG A 112 9.94 3.63 -18.65
C ARG A 112 9.91 3.75 -17.14
N PHE A 113 10.77 3.01 -16.47
CA PHE A 113 10.98 3.16 -15.03
C PHE A 113 12.00 4.28 -14.81
N ASP A 114 11.54 5.49 -14.48
CA ASP A 114 12.41 6.55 -13.96
C ASP A 114 12.46 6.44 -12.42
N PRO A 115 13.63 6.30 -11.79
CA PRO A 115 13.73 6.23 -10.33
C PRO A 115 13.26 7.49 -9.60
N ASN A 116 13.11 8.63 -10.29
CA ASN A 116 12.60 9.88 -9.72
C ASN A 116 11.11 10.13 -10.00
N ASP A 117 10.53 9.39 -10.95
CA ASP A 117 9.14 9.53 -11.36
C ASP A 117 8.65 8.13 -11.72
N ALA A 118 8.02 7.45 -10.75
CA ALA A 118 7.52 6.09 -10.92
C ALA A 118 6.26 6.13 -11.81
N GLN A 119 6.42 6.48 -13.08
CA GLN A 119 5.33 6.61 -14.03
C GLN A 119 4.78 5.21 -14.35
N THR A 120 3.58 4.92 -13.85
CA THR A 120 2.75 3.78 -14.25
C THR A 120 1.92 4.06 -15.50
N PHE A 121 1.98 5.28 -16.04
CA PHE A 121 1.23 5.71 -17.20
C PHE A 121 2.01 5.60 -18.51
N ILE A 122 1.29 5.34 -19.59
CA ILE A 122 1.80 5.27 -20.96
C ILE A 122 1.40 6.56 -21.67
N SER A 123 2.39 7.38 -21.96
CA SER A 123 2.26 8.60 -22.74
C SER A 123 2.17 8.29 -24.24
N LEU A 124 1.06 8.64 -24.86
CA LEU A 124 0.93 8.69 -26.31
C LEU A 124 1.14 10.14 -26.73
N SER A 125 2.27 10.44 -27.35
CA SER A 125 2.59 11.77 -27.88
C SER A 125 2.75 11.67 -29.38
N TYR A 126 1.79 12.22 -30.13
CA TYR A 126 1.80 12.24 -31.58
C TYR A 126 2.53 13.47 -32.10
N THR A 127 3.85 13.36 -32.34
CA THR A 127 4.58 14.47 -32.97
C THR A 127 4.26 14.52 -34.47
N SER A 128 3.42 15.48 -34.89
CA SER A 128 3.24 15.78 -36.31
C SER A 128 4.56 16.27 -36.89
N LYS A 129 5.19 15.50 -37.79
CA LYS A 129 6.38 15.92 -38.52
C LYS A 129 6.05 17.09 -39.46
N ARG A 130 6.04 18.32 -38.97
CA ARG A 130 6.14 19.50 -39.83
C ARG A 130 7.60 19.77 -40.19
N HIS A 131 7.83 19.92 -41.49
CA HIS A 131 9.11 20.28 -42.10
C HIS A 131 9.76 21.48 -41.39
N GLY A 132 10.97 21.30 -40.83
CA GLY A 132 11.85 22.42 -40.53
C GLY A 132 12.80 22.19 -39.35
N LYS A 133 14.05 21.83 -39.68
CA LYS A 133 15.26 21.91 -38.83
C LYS A 133 15.22 21.12 -37.51
N ARG A 134 15.90 19.97 -37.54
CA ARG A 134 16.43 19.26 -36.36
C ARG A 134 17.18 20.25 -35.46
N SER A 135 16.66 20.51 -34.27
CA SER A 135 17.50 20.84 -33.13
C SER A 135 18.19 19.53 -32.71
N ILE A 136 19.49 19.49 -32.95
CA ILE A 136 20.39 18.46 -32.46
C ILE A 136 20.50 18.73 -30.95
N ASN A 137 19.81 17.93 -30.12
CA ASN A 137 20.14 17.60 -28.71
C ASN A 137 18.93 17.17 -27.83
N ASN A 138 17.75 16.85 -28.38
CA ASN A 138 16.75 16.13 -27.58
C ASN A 138 17.07 14.63 -27.61
N LYS A 139 17.44 14.08 -26.44
CA LYS A 139 17.55 12.64 -26.17
C LYS A 139 16.18 12.01 -25.90
N ASP A 140 15.10 12.76 -26.10
CA ASP A 140 13.74 12.27 -26.02
C ASP A 140 13.38 11.66 -27.38
N GLY A 141 13.85 10.43 -27.60
CA GLY A 141 13.27 9.59 -28.65
C GLY A 141 11.79 9.38 -28.35
N ASP A 142 10.95 9.50 -29.38
CA ASP A 142 9.49 9.30 -29.31
C ASP A 142 9.19 8.05 -28.45
N ASP A 143 8.41 8.21 -27.37
CA ASP A 143 8.06 7.12 -26.45
C ASP A 143 7.46 5.90 -27.20
N ILE A 144 6.75 6.17 -28.30
CA ILE A 144 6.20 5.18 -29.22
C ILE A 144 7.28 4.23 -29.76
N GLU A 145 8.47 4.74 -30.13
CA GLU A 145 9.54 3.89 -30.69
C GLU A 145 10.07 2.91 -29.62
N ILE A 146 10.12 3.34 -28.36
CA ILE A 146 10.55 2.52 -27.23
C ILE A 146 9.49 1.47 -26.91
N TYR A 147 8.21 1.83 -26.94
CA TYR A 147 7.11 0.89 -26.78
C TYR A 147 7.11 -0.18 -27.88
N THR A 148 7.28 0.22 -29.14
CA THR A 148 7.36 -0.72 -30.27
C THR A 148 8.56 -1.65 -30.14
N LYS A 149 9.71 -1.11 -29.74
CA LYS A 149 10.92 -1.91 -29.56
C LYS A 149 10.79 -2.90 -28.39
N ASN A 150 10.20 -2.47 -27.27
CA ASN A 150 9.95 -3.33 -26.12
C ASN A 150 9.02 -4.51 -26.48
N LEU A 151 8.03 -4.27 -27.35
CA LEU A 151 7.15 -5.32 -27.87
C LEU A 151 7.89 -6.25 -28.84
N ASP A 152 8.67 -5.72 -29.78
CA ASP A 152 9.46 -6.51 -30.72
C ASP A 152 10.48 -7.40 -29.98
N ASP A 153 11.22 -6.85 -29.00
CA ASP A 153 12.17 -7.58 -28.17
C ASP A 153 11.48 -8.70 -27.38
N PHE A 154 10.27 -8.45 -26.88
CA PHE A 154 9.47 -9.46 -26.19
C PHE A 154 9.03 -10.58 -27.15
N LEU A 155 8.46 -10.24 -28.31
CA LEU A 155 7.96 -11.21 -29.29
C LEU A 155 9.09 -11.99 -29.97
N ASN A 156 10.28 -11.42 -30.11
CA ASN A 156 11.46 -12.13 -30.62
C ASN A 156 11.81 -13.36 -29.78
N ILE A 157 11.54 -13.37 -28.48
CA ILE A 157 11.70 -14.54 -27.61
C ILE A 157 10.72 -15.65 -28.01
N TYR A 158 9.51 -15.26 -28.40
CA TYR A 158 8.45 -16.19 -28.84
C TYR A 158 8.80 -16.80 -30.20
N TYR A 159 9.26 -15.98 -31.16
CA TYR A 159 9.62 -16.41 -32.51
C TYR A 159 10.92 -17.23 -32.60
N ASN A 160 11.96 -16.85 -31.86
CA ASN A 160 13.28 -17.50 -31.96
C ASN A 160 13.33 -18.90 -31.33
N THR A 161 12.28 -19.31 -30.62
CA THR A 161 12.22 -20.68 -30.14
C THR A 161 11.65 -21.60 -31.21
N SER A 162 12.51 -22.32 -31.91
CA SER A 162 12.18 -23.08 -33.10
C SER A 162 11.76 -24.54 -32.83
N ASN A 163 10.80 -24.82 -31.93
CA ASN A 163 10.23 -26.18 -31.81
C ASN A 163 8.76 -26.25 -31.32
N SER A 164 7.87 -26.51 -32.27
CA SER A 164 6.57 -27.20 -32.22
C SER A 164 5.40 -26.74 -31.32
N ASN A 165 5.54 -25.85 -30.35
CA ASN A 165 4.42 -25.36 -29.53
C ASN A 165 4.53 -23.85 -29.24
N ASN A 166 4.81 -23.04 -30.26
CA ASN A 166 4.88 -21.60 -30.08
C ASN A 166 3.47 -21.04 -29.98
N PHE A 167 3.17 -20.39 -28.86
CA PHE A 167 1.98 -19.57 -28.70
C PHE A 167 2.19 -18.29 -29.53
N ILE A 168 1.75 -18.31 -30.78
CA ILE A 168 1.77 -17.17 -31.70
C ILE A 168 0.38 -17.01 -32.26
N ILE A 169 -0.23 -15.86 -31.97
CA ILE A 169 -1.48 -15.45 -32.59
C ILE A 169 -1.13 -14.90 -33.97
N ASN A 170 -1.56 -15.58 -35.04
CA ASN A 170 -1.24 -15.17 -36.41
C ASN A 170 -2.20 -14.09 -36.95
N ASN A 171 -3.46 -14.09 -36.49
CA ASN A 171 -4.50 -13.18 -36.95
C ASN A 171 -4.62 -11.98 -36.00
N VAL A 172 -3.67 -11.04 -36.08
CA VAL A 172 -3.56 -9.92 -35.11
C VAL A 172 -4.00 -8.56 -35.65
N GLY A 173 -4.63 -8.52 -36.84
CA GLY A 173 -5.09 -7.27 -37.45
C GLY A 173 -4.00 -6.19 -37.50
N ASP A 174 -4.30 -5.02 -36.95
CA ASP A 174 -3.41 -3.85 -36.90
C ASP A 174 -2.34 -3.94 -35.80
N CYS A 175 -2.40 -4.93 -34.91
CA CYS A 175 -1.44 -5.13 -33.81
C CYS A 175 -0.18 -5.88 -34.28
N ASN A 176 0.47 -5.35 -35.31
CA ASN A 176 1.69 -5.91 -35.89
C ASN A 176 2.83 -4.87 -35.93
N SER A 177 4.07 -5.36 -36.07
CA SER A 177 5.26 -4.50 -36.10
C SER A 177 5.25 -3.51 -37.28
N ASN A 178 4.67 -3.87 -38.43
CA ASN A 178 4.59 -2.98 -39.60
C ASN A 178 3.74 -1.73 -39.34
N ASN A 179 2.64 -1.88 -38.57
CA ASN A 179 1.79 -0.77 -38.17
C ASN A 179 2.15 -0.19 -36.79
N GLN A 180 3.35 -0.51 -36.28
CA GLN A 180 3.79 -0.07 -34.95
C GLN A 180 2.77 -0.38 -33.85
N TYR A 181 2.14 -1.55 -33.92
CA TYR A 181 1.12 -2.01 -32.98
C TYR A 181 -0.03 -1.00 -32.76
N GLY A 182 -0.41 -0.24 -33.80
CA GLY A 182 -1.50 0.73 -33.75
C GLY A 182 -1.20 2.00 -32.94
N PHE A 183 -0.03 2.12 -32.33
CA PHE A 183 0.36 3.27 -31.53
C PHE A 183 0.43 4.56 -32.33
N ARG A 184 0.67 4.52 -33.64
CA ARG A 184 0.71 5.72 -34.51
C ARG A 184 -0.65 6.23 -34.97
N ASP A 185 -1.64 5.35 -35.00
CA ASP A 185 -2.96 5.65 -35.58
C ASP A 185 -3.98 6.06 -34.50
N GLY A 186 -3.55 6.30 -33.26
CA GLY A 186 -4.45 6.56 -32.14
C GLY A 186 -5.15 5.30 -31.60
N LYS A 187 -4.74 4.11 -32.05
CA LYS A 187 -5.39 2.83 -31.73
C LYS A 187 -4.42 1.83 -31.12
N PRO A 188 -3.91 2.11 -29.90
CA PRO A 188 -2.82 1.34 -29.31
C PRO A 188 -3.23 -0.11 -29.02
N CYS A 189 -2.30 -1.03 -29.29
CA CYS A 189 -2.45 -2.44 -28.95
C CYS A 189 -1.59 -2.81 -27.74
N PHE A 190 -2.23 -3.43 -26.76
CA PHE A 190 -1.60 -3.96 -25.56
C PHE A 190 -1.63 -5.48 -25.56
N LEU A 191 -0.58 -6.07 -25.02
CA LEU A 191 -0.46 -7.51 -24.84
C LEU A 191 -0.60 -7.84 -23.36
N ILE A 192 -1.68 -8.53 -23.01
CA ILE A 192 -1.97 -8.99 -21.66
C ILE A 192 -1.50 -10.44 -21.54
N LYS A 193 -0.64 -10.72 -20.56
CA LYS A 193 -0.10 -12.05 -20.28
C LYS A 193 -0.41 -12.47 -18.85
N ILE A 194 -0.53 -13.77 -18.64
CA ILE A 194 -0.66 -14.34 -17.30
C ILE A 194 0.71 -14.66 -16.71
N ASN A 195 0.88 -14.41 -15.41
CA ASN A 195 2.14 -14.73 -14.73
C ASN A 195 2.33 -16.24 -14.60
N LYS A 196 3.57 -16.70 -14.85
CA LYS A 196 3.92 -18.13 -14.81
C LYS A 196 3.97 -18.60 -13.36
N ILE A 197 3.05 -19.47 -12.98
CA ILE A 197 3.10 -20.12 -11.65
C ILE A 197 3.10 -21.63 -11.79
N VAL A 198 4.03 -22.26 -11.06
CA VAL A 198 4.24 -23.71 -11.12
C VAL A 198 3.02 -24.43 -10.56
N GLY A 199 2.50 -25.42 -11.30
CA GLY A 199 1.38 -26.26 -10.86
C GLY A 199 0.02 -25.58 -10.83
N PHE A 200 -0.12 -24.36 -11.39
CA PHE A 200 -1.42 -23.71 -11.52
C PHE A 200 -2.21 -24.31 -12.69
N ILE A 201 -3.45 -24.73 -12.40
CA ILE A 201 -4.42 -25.22 -13.39
C ILE A 201 -5.68 -24.36 -13.23
N PRO A 202 -6.08 -23.58 -14.23
CA PRO A 202 -7.26 -22.75 -14.15
C PRO A 202 -8.53 -23.60 -14.26
N GLU A 203 -9.50 -23.36 -13.37
CA GLU A 203 -10.81 -23.99 -13.40
C GLU A 203 -11.80 -23.05 -14.09
N ILE A 204 -12.48 -23.57 -15.11
CA ILE A 204 -13.48 -22.81 -15.87
C ILE A 204 -14.76 -22.72 -15.02
N GLY A 205 -15.26 -21.51 -14.83
CA GLY A 205 -16.48 -21.23 -14.06
C GLY A 205 -16.42 -19.82 -13.45
N ARG A 206 -17.57 -19.19 -13.22
CA ARG A 206 -17.65 -17.85 -12.62
C ARG A 206 -18.13 -17.97 -11.18
N THR A 207 -17.34 -17.49 -10.21
CA THR A 207 -17.76 -17.43 -8.80
C THR A 207 -18.43 -16.11 -8.44
N ASP A 208 -18.25 -15.06 -9.25
CA ASP A 208 -18.63 -13.70 -8.91
C ASP A 208 -19.76 -13.28 -9.86
N LEU A 209 -21.00 -13.40 -9.37
CA LEU A 209 -22.27 -13.12 -10.06
C LEU A 209 -22.92 -11.82 -9.55
N ASP A 210 -22.13 -10.79 -9.26
CA ASP A 210 -22.65 -9.52 -8.72
C ASP A 210 -22.79 -8.40 -9.75
N ASP A 211 -22.18 -8.50 -10.94
CA ASP A 211 -22.29 -7.47 -11.99
C ASP A 211 -23.23 -7.92 -13.13
N LYS A 212 -24.39 -7.28 -13.24
CA LYS A 212 -25.46 -7.60 -14.22
C LYS A 212 -25.08 -7.38 -15.70
N ASN A 213 -23.95 -6.73 -15.99
CA ASN A 213 -23.45 -6.47 -17.35
C ASN A 213 -22.42 -7.52 -17.85
N GLU A 214 -22.17 -8.58 -17.07
CA GLU A 214 -21.06 -9.50 -17.34
C GLU A 214 -21.48 -10.86 -17.96
N GLU A 215 -22.73 -11.03 -18.37
CA GLU A 215 -23.28 -12.29 -18.90
C GLU A 215 -22.69 -12.71 -20.27
N ALA A 216 -21.98 -11.83 -20.98
CA ALA A 216 -21.57 -12.06 -22.37
C ALA A 216 -20.34 -12.99 -22.53
N CYS A 217 -19.53 -13.19 -21.49
CA CYS A 217 -18.32 -14.05 -21.55
C CYS A 217 -18.52 -15.49 -21.06
N THR A 218 -19.76 -15.91 -20.84
CA THR A 218 -20.13 -17.14 -20.12
C THR A 218 -20.03 -18.43 -20.95
N ASN A 219 -19.95 -18.35 -22.28
CA ASN A 219 -19.98 -19.51 -23.18
C ASN A 219 -18.60 -20.02 -23.63
N ILE A 220 -17.51 -19.55 -23.01
CA ILE A 220 -16.16 -19.82 -23.48
C ILE A 220 -15.56 -21.01 -22.71
N SER A 221 -15.06 -22.02 -23.43
CA SER A 221 -14.34 -23.18 -22.86
C SER A 221 -12.92 -22.86 -22.38
N ASN A 222 -12.58 -21.58 -22.30
CA ASN A 222 -11.26 -21.02 -22.05
C ASN A 222 -11.37 -19.95 -20.96
N ILE A 223 -10.22 -19.45 -20.48
CA ILE A 223 -10.18 -18.41 -19.45
C ILE A 223 -10.52 -17.07 -20.11
N PRO A 224 -11.66 -16.42 -19.77
CA PRO A 224 -11.98 -15.11 -20.32
C PRO A 224 -11.10 -14.00 -19.73
N VAL A 225 -10.69 -13.07 -20.59
CA VAL A 225 -9.98 -11.83 -20.26
C VAL A 225 -10.88 -10.66 -20.69
N GLN A 226 -11.17 -9.74 -19.78
CA GLN A 226 -11.98 -8.56 -20.06
C GLN A 226 -11.30 -7.32 -19.50
N CYS A 227 -11.20 -6.27 -20.30
CA CYS A 227 -10.72 -4.96 -19.91
C CYS A 227 -11.89 -3.96 -19.87
N ARG A 228 -11.86 -3.03 -18.92
CA ARG A 228 -12.84 -1.96 -18.74
C ARG A 228 -12.17 -0.73 -18.13
N GLY A 229 -12.84 0.42 -18.18
CA GLY A 229 -12.41 1.58 -17.41
C GLY A 229 -12.46 1.31 -15.91
N GLU A 230 -11.57 1.92 -15.13
CA GLU A 230 -11.63 1.83 -13.66
C GLU A 230 -12.92 2.42 -13.10
N ASN A 231 -13.30 3.59 -13.63
CA ASN A 231 -14.54 4.29 -13.32
C ASN A 231 -15.46 4.38 -14.55
N ALA A 232 -16.73 4.73 -14.34
CA ALA A 232 -17.68 4.96 -15.43
C ALA A 232 -17.22 6.03 -16.43
N PHE A 233 -16.53 7.07 -15.92
CA PHE A 233 -15.90 8.08 -16.77
C PHE A 233 -14.80 7.50 -17.66
N ASP A 234 -13.93 6.66 -17.09
CA ASP A 234 -12.86 6.01 -17.85
C ASP A 234 -13.43 5.05 -18.91
N ASP A 235 -14.54 4.37 -18.60
CA ASP A 235 -15.22 3.45 -19.52
C ASP A 235 -15.78 4.17 -20.75
N ASP A 236 -16.43 5.32 -20.54
CA ASP A 236 -16.93 6.18 -21.61
C ASP A 236 -15.80 6.74 -22.51
N MET A 237 -14.63 7.00 -21.91
CA MET A 237 -13.45 7.56 -22.59
C MET A 237 -12.62 6.50 -23.33
N LEU A 238 -12.68 5.24 -22.89
CA LEU A 238 -11.94 4.11 -23.46
C LEU A 238 -12.53 3.65 -24.80
N GLY A 239 -13.85 3.68 -24.93
CA GLY A 239 -14.58 3.29 -26.13
C GLY A 239 -14.52 1.79 -26.43
N ASP A 240 -14.65 1.42 -27.71
CA ASP A 240 -14.72 0.02 -28.14
C ASP A 240 -13.37 -0.70 -28.07
N ILE A 241 -13.39 -1.93 -27.55
CA ILE A 241 -12.22 -2.79 -27.33
C ILE A 241 -12.30 -4.02 -28.24
N LEU A 242 -11.21 -4.34 -28.94
CA LEU A 242 -11.06 -5.59 -29.69
C LEU A 242 -10.02 -6.52 -29.07
N TYR A 243 -10.37 -7.79 -28.95
CA TYR A 243 -9.52 -8.84 -28.41
C TYR A 243 -9.07 -9.81 -29.51
N TYR A 244 -7.76 -9.98 -29.68
CA TYR A 244 -7.21 -11.03 -30.53
C TYR A 244 -6.64 -12.16 -29.68
N SER A 245 -7.21 -13.35 -29.86
CA SER A 245 -6.88 -14.57 -29.13
C SER A 245 -6.64 -15.73 -30.10
N GLU A 246 -6.16 -16.88 -29.61
CA GLU A 246 -6.07 -18.09 -30.42
C GLU A 246 -7.46 -18.59 -30.89
N SER A 247 -8.50 -18.34 -30.10
CA SER A 247 -9.89 -18.65 -30.46
C SER A 247 -10.48 -17.74 -31.55
N GLY A 248 -9.80 -16.64 -31.90
CA GLY A 248 -10.24 -15.68 -32.90
C GLY A 248 -10.36 -14.25 -32.37
N LEU A 249 -10.99 -13.40 -33.20
CA LEU A 249 -11.32 -12.02 -32.88
C LEU A 249 -12.65 -11.96 -32.12
N SER A 250 -12.69 -11.24 -31.01
CA SER A 250 -13.90 -10.94 -30.25
C SER A 250 -13.91 -9.47 -29.82
N ASP A 251 -15.08 -8.87 -29.80
CA ASP A 251 -15.39 -7.53 -29.29
C ASP A 251 -15.92 -7.54 -27.84
N VAL A 252 -16.15 -8.73 -27.27
CA VAL A 252 -16.71 -8.90 -25.91
C VAL A 252 -15.62 -9.26 -24.90
N CYS A 253 -14.84 -10.30 -25.19
CA CYS A 253 -13.72 -10.70 -24.33
C CYS A 253 -12.69 -11.54 -25.05
N GLY A 254 -11.45 -11.43 -24.58
CA GLY A 254 -10.36 -12.30 -24.98
C GLY A 254 -10.46 -13.66 -24.31
N SER A 255 -9.82 -14.68 -24.89
CA SER A 255 -9.74 -15.99 -24.25
C SER A 255 -8.32 -16.56 -24.25
N ILE A 256 -7.96 -17.23 -23.16
CA ILE A 256 -6.71 -17.96 -23.00
C ILE A 256 -7.01 -19.46 -22.90
N ASP A 257 -6.50 -20.23 -23.87
CA ASP A 257 -6.67 -21.68 -23.91
C ASP A 257 -6.04 -22.35 -22.69
N VAL A 258 -6.84 -23.17 -21.99
CA VAL A 258 -6.42 -23.94 -20.80
C VAL A 258 -5.32 -24.96 -21.13
N LYS A 259 -5.18 -25.34 -22.42
CA LYS A 259 -4.16 -26.31 -22.90
C LYS A 259 -2.71 -25.91 -22.59
N HIS A 260 -2.47 -24.63 -22.33
CA HIS A 260 -1.14 -24.12 -21.96
C HIS A 260 -0.78 -24.40 -20.50
N PHE A 261 -1.73 -24.81 -19.66
CA PHE A 261 -1.50 -25.08 -18.25
C PHE A 261 -1.46 -26.60 -17.97
N PRO A 262 -0.72 -27.07 -16.95
CA PRO A 262 0.07 -26.30 -15.98
C PRO A 262 1.50 -26.00 -16.43
N TYR A 263 2.06 -24.92 -15.88
CA TYR A 263 3.50 -24.66 -15.97
C TYR A 263 4.26 -25.57 -14.99
N ASN A 264 5.18 -26.40 -15.52
CA ASN A 264 5.90 -27.40 -14.72
C ASN A 264 7.24 -26.90 -14.13
N GLY A 265 7.49 -25.59 -14.17
CA GLY A 265 8.77 -25.01 -13.75
C GLY A 265 9.85 -25.15 -14.82
N LYS A 266 11.07 -24.68 -14.52
CA LYS A 266 12.24 -24.87 -15.39
C LYS A 266 12.98 -26.12 -14.88
N VAL A 267 12.53 -27.29 -15.31
CA VAL A 267 13.12 -28.59 -15.00
C VAL A 267 14.46 -28.75 -15.73
N ASN A 268 14.57 -28.22 -16.95
CA ASN A 268 15.81 -28.19 -17.74
C ASN A 268 16.21 -26.75 -18.11
N ARG A 269 17.51 -26.47 -18.29
CA ARG A 269 17.99 -25.18 -18.84
C ARG A 269 17.37 -24.84 -20.21
N ASN A 270 16.84 -25.84 -20.90
CA ASN A 270 16.22 -25.75 -22.22
C ASN A 270 14.68 -25.79 -22.18
N ASP A 271 14.04 -25.64 -21.01
CA ASP A 271 12.58 -25.56 -20.97
C ASP A 271 12.08 -24.28 -21.64
N ILE A 272 11.37 -24.47 -22.74
CA ILE A 272 10.80 -23.38 -23.53
C ILE A 272 9.29 -23.34 -23.32
N TYR A 273 8.90 -23.11 -22.06
CA TYR A 273 7.51 -22.74 -21.80
C TYR A 273 7.31 -21.23 -21.99
N GLN A 274 6.38 -20.87 -22.85
CA GLN A 274 5.95 -19.50 -23.10
C GLN A 274 4.59 -19.27 -22.44
N ALA A 275 4.41 -18.09 -21.82
CA ALA A 275 3.13 -17.78 -21.18
C ALA A 275 2.14 -17.40 -22.28
N PRO A 276 0.90 -17.92 -22.25
CA PRO A 276 -0.12 -17.47 -23.19
C PRO A 276 -0.45 -15.99 -22.91
N TYR A 277 -0.81 -15.29 -23.97
CA TYR A 277 -1.15 -13.87 -23.96
C TYR A 277 -2.35 -13.57 -24.86
N VAL A 278 -2.95 -12.42 -24.69
CA VAL A 278 -4.06 -11.92 -25.51
C VAL A 278 -3.71 -10.50 -25.93
N TRP A 279 -4.04 -10.14 -27.16
CA TRP A 279 -3.96 -8.75 -27.61
C TRP A 279 -5.27 -8.03 -27.33
N VAL A 280 -5.15 -6.80 -26.86
CA VAL A 280 -6.25 -5.88 -26.58
C VAL A 280 -5.97 -4.61 -27.37
N GLN A 281 -6.85 -4.26 -28.29
CA GLN A 281 -6.74 -3.06 -29.11
C GLN A 281 -7.87 -2.11 -28.76
N PHE A 282 -7.52 -0.86 -28.48
CA PHE A 282 -8.49 0.22 -28.24
C PHE A 282 -8.75 0.96 -29.55
N LEU A 283 -10.02 1.06 -29.97
CA LEU A 283 -10.38 1.66 -31.25
C LEU A 283 -10.76 3.13 -31.17
N ASN A 284 -11.50 3.50 -30.12
CA ASN A 284 -12.17 4.80 -29.98
C ASN A 284 -11.75 5.51 -28.68
N ILE A 285 -10.44 5.60 -28.44
CA ILE A 285 -9.93 6.26 -27.24
C ILE A 285 -10.04 7.79 -27.40
N THR A 286 -10.55 8.47 -26.37
CA THR A 286 -10.66 9.94 -26.40
C THR A 286 -9.31 10.59 -26.13
N ALA A 287 -8.89 11.51 -27.01
CA ALA A 287 -7.64 12.24 -26.87
C ALA A 287 -7.68 13.26 -25.72
N HIS A 288 -6.49 13.62 -25.20
CA HIS A 288 -6.27 14.63 -24.17
C HIS A 288 -6.78 14.32 -22.76
N VAL A 289 -7.04 13.04 -22.46
CA VAL A 289 -7.53 12.58 -21.15
C VAL A 289 -6.59 11.50 -20.61
N LEU A 290 -6.46 11.43 -19.28
CA LEU A 290 -5.84 10.31 -18.58
C LEU A 290 -6.93 9.26 -18.32
N ILE A 291 -6.78 8.07 -18.88
CA ILE A 291 -7.77 6.98 -18.77
C ILE A 291 -7.13 5.84 -17.99
N SER A 292 -7.77 5.46 -16.88
CA SER A 292 -7.36 4.28 -16.11
C SER A 292 -8.07 3.04 -16.63
N VAL A 293 -7.30 2.05 -17.09
CA VAL A 293 -7.82 0.81 -17.67
C VAL A 293 -7.48 -0.37 -16.79
N GLU A 294 -8.50 -1.16 -16.46
CA GLU A 294 -8.37 -2.37 -15.67
C GLU A 294 -8.73 -3.61 -16.51
N CYS A 295 -7.76 -4.53 -16.67
CA CYS A 295 -7.98 -5.83 -17.29
C CYS A 295 -8.07 -6.93 -16.24
N ARG A 296 -9.09 -7.78 -16.31
CA ARG A 296 -9.38 -8.89 -15.39
C ARG A 296 -9.44 -10.24 -16.11
N ILE A 297 -9.12 -11.30 -15.38
CA ILE A 297 -9.37 -12.69 -15.78
C ILE A 297 -10.37 -13.35 -14.85
N PHE A 298 -11.25 -14.18 -15.42
CA PHE A 298 -12.25 -14.90 -14.62
C PHE A 298 -12.01 -16.41 -14.63
N GLY A 299 -12.28 -17.06 -13.51
CA GLY A 299 -12.19 -18.51 -13.35
C GLY A 299 -12.65 -18.92 -11.95
N ALA A 300 -13.06 -20.18 -11.77
CA ALA A 300 -13.66 -20.65 -10.52
C ALA A 300 -12.65 -20.68 -9.37
N ASN A 301 -11.37 -20.76 -9.72
CA ASN A 301 -10.25 -20.74 -8.80
C ASN A 301 -9.36 -19.49 -8.97
N ILE A 302 -9.91 -18.43 -9.58
CA ILE A 302 -9.22 -17.15 -9.79
C ILE A 302 -10.00 -16.09 -9.02
N PHE A 303 -9.41 -15.61 -7.93
CA PHE A 303 -10.01 -14.60 -7.08
C PHE A 303 -9.41 -13.23 -7.39
N TYR A 304 -10.29 -12.26 -7.53
CA TYR A 304 -9.96 -10.87 -7.69
C TYR A 304 -9.72 -10.21 -6.32
N ASP A 305 -8.60 -9.50 -6.20
CA ASP A 305 -8.24 -8.73 -5.00
C ASP A 305 -7.61 -7.41 -5.45
N LYS A 306 -8.39 -6.31 -5.33
CA LYS A 306 -8.02 -4.95 -5.73
C LYS A 306 -6.67 -4.51 -5.13
N ILE A 307 -6.42 -4.88 -3.88
CA ILE A 307 -5.27 -4.40 -3.09
C ILE A 307 -3.98 -5.13 -3.48
N ALA A 308 -4.07 -6.37 -3.97
CA ALA A 308 -2.91 -7.19 -4.33
C ALA A 308 -2.65 -7.28 -5.84
N GLN A 309 -3.44 -6.58 -6.68
CA GLN A 309 -3.47 -6.71 -8.16
C GLN A 309 -3.49 -8.20 -8.59
N ARG A 310 -4.24 -9.03 -7.85
CA ARG A 310 -4.38 -10.46 -8.14
C ARG A 310 -5.55 -10.66 -9.09
N GLY A 311 -5.30 -11.34 -10.21
CA GLY A 311 -6.30 -11.53 -11.25
C GLY A 311 -6.61 -10.28 -12.09
N SER A 312 -5.92 -9.17 -11.86
CA SER A 312 -6.04 -7.94 -12.64
C SER A 312 -4.70 -7.28 -12.97
N THR A 313 -4.70 -6.42 -13.98
CA THR A 313 -3.66 -5.43 -14.26
C THR A 313 -4.30 -4.09 -14.51
N GLU A 314 -3.67 -3.05 -13.99
CA GLU A 314 -4.03 -1.66 -14.19
C GLU A 314 -2.99 -0.99 -15.09
N SER A 315 -3.45 -0.17 -16.03
CA SER A 315 -2.62 0.66 -16.88
C SER A 315 -3.28 2.00 -17.10
N GLU A 316 -2.55 3.08 -16.81
CA GLU A 316 -2.98 4.44 -17.10
C GLU A 316 -2.51 4.84 -18.50
N ILE A 317 -3.40 5.39 -19.33
CA ILE A 317 -3.09 5.87 -20.67
C ILE A 317 -3.28 7.38 -20.70
N LYS A 318 -2.26 8.14 -21.10
CA LYS A 318 -2.32 9.60 -21.23
C LYS A 318 -2.00 10.02 -22.66
N ASP A 319 -2.96 10.61 -23.36
CA ASP A 319 -2.73 11.20 -24.68
C ASP A 319 -2.40 12.70 -24.53
N VAL A 320 -1.24 13.14 -25.01
CA VAL A 320 -0.76 14.52 -24.86
C VAL A 320 -0.51 15.15 -26.23
N GLU A 321 -1.22 16.25 -26.51
CA GLU A 321 -0.86 17.18 -27.59
C GLU A 321 -0.67 18.59 -27.01
N ASN A 322 0.47 19.21 -27.30
CA ASN A 322 0.79 20.56 -26.82
C ASN A 322 0.19 21.64 -27.73
N ASP A 323 -0.60 22.51 -27.10
CA ASP A 323 -1.01 23.88 -27.44
C ASP A 323 -1.52 24.21 -28.85
N VAL A 324 -2.84 24.37 -28.96
CA VAL A 324 -3.44 25.59 -29.54
C VAL A 324 -4.69 25.99 -28.75
N LEU A 325 -4.62 27.17 -28.13
CA LEU A 325 -5.73 27.97 -27.60
C LEU A 325 -7.03 27.86 -28.42
N LYS A 326 -8.13 27.49 -27.74
CA LYS A 326 -9.45 28.13 -27.83
C LYS A 326 -10.39 27.60 -26.75
N VAL A 327 -10.62 28.43 -25.74
CA VAL A 327 -11.78 28.38 -24.87
C VAL A 327 -12.95 29.00 -25.65
N ASP A 328 -14.02 28.23 -25.80
CA ASP A 328 -15.44 28.64 -25.80
C ASP A 328 -16.26 27.59 -26.59
N GLU A 329 -17.01 26.76 -25.86
CA GLU A 329 -18.47 26.61 -26.05
C GLU A 329 -19.01 25.64 -24.99
N GLU A 330 -19.68 26.21 -23.99
CA GLU A 330 -20.59 25.48 -23.10
C GLU A 330 -21.68 24.78 -23.92
N LYS A 331 -21.92 23.49 -23.65
CA LYS A 331 -23.20 22.85 -23.88
C LYS A 331 -23.67 22.15 -22.61
N PRO A 332 -24.97 22.23 -22.30
CA PRO A 332 -25.50 21.89 -20.99
C PRO A 332 -25.47 20.38 -20.79
N ILE A 333 -24.90 19.95 -19.67
CA ILE A 333 -25.13 18.63 -19.10
C ILE A 333 -26.57 18.66 -18.57
N ASN A 334 -27.37 17.70 -19.03
CA ASN A 334 -28.73 17.53 -18.58
C ASN A 334 -28.66 16.93 -17.16
N ASP A 335 -28.72 17.79 -16.14
CA ASP A 335 -28.83 17.43 -14.73
C ASP A 335 -30.06 16.53 -14.52
N PHE A 336 -29.82 15.22 -14.42
CA PHE A 336 -30.55 14.43 -13.44
C PHE A 336 -29.65 14.35 -12.22
N GLU A 337 -29.63 15.45 -11.45
CA GLU A 337 -29.01 15.50 -10.14
C GLU A 337 -29.60 14.36 -9.30
N ASP A 338 -28.77 13.35 -8.99
CA ASP A 338 -29.20 12.21 -8.18
C ASP A 338 -29.55 12.74 -6.77
N ARG A 339 -30.86 12.84 -6.47
CA ARG A 339 -31.38 13.46 -5.24
C ARG A 339 -30.92 12.72 -3.97
N CYS A 340 -30.46 11.46 -4.11
CA CYS A 340 -29.85 10.72 -3.02
C CYS A 340 -28.37 11.03 -2.80
N ALA A 341 -27.67 11.64 -3.77
CA ALA A 341 -26.26 11.99 -3.64
C ALA A 341 -26.01 13.12 -2.62
N SER A 342 -26.97 14.02 -2.43
CA SER A 342 -26.88 15.13 -1.47
C SER A 342 -27.54 14.84 -0.11
N THR A 343 -28.27 13.73 0.02
CA THR A 343 -29.04 13.39 1.23
C THR A 343 -28.22 12.51 2.17
N LYS A 344 -27.77 13.05 3.31
CA LYS A 344 -27.09 12.26 4.36
C LYS A 344 -28.11 11.58 5.29
N CYS A 345 -28.21 10.25 5.20
CA CYS A 345 -29.00 9.43 6.11
C CYS A 345 -28.21 9.04 7.38
N ARG A 346 -28.90 8.59 8.43
CA ARG A 346 -28.27 8.14 9.67
C ARG A 346 -27.71 6.72 9.52
N ASP A 347 -26.82 6.32 10.43
CA ASP A 347 -26.32 4.95 10.49
C ASP A 347 -27.49 3.94 10.54
N GLY A 348 -27.42 2.90 9.68
CA GLY A 348 -28.48 1.90 9.55
C GLY A 348 -29.63 2.28 8.60
N GLU A 349 -29.55 3.45 7.96
CA GLU A 349 -30.47 3.90 6.90
C GLU A 349 -29.77 4.04 5.54
N LEU A 350 -30.52 3.77 4.47
CA LEU A 350 -30.15 4.05 3.09
C LEU A 350 -31.13 5.04 2.46
N CYS A 351 -30.63 5.87 1.54
CA CYS A 351 -31.48 6.75 0.76
C CYS A 351 -32.24 5.95 -0.30
N VAL A 352 -33.57 6.07 -0.32
CA VAL A 352 -34.45 5.50 -1.33
C VAL A 352 -35.32 6.61 -1.92
N LEU A 353 -35.61 6.53 -3.21
CA LEU A 353 -36.54 7.44 -3.86
C LEU A 353 -37.97 6.95 -3.63
N ASN A 354 -38.83 7.83 -3.11
CA ASN A 354 -40.26 7.59 -2.98
C ASN A 354 -40.95 7.55 -4.34
N LYS A 355 -42.22 7.10 -4.35
CA LYS A 355 -43.05 7.05 -5.56
C LYS A 355 -43.23 8.41 -6.26
N ASP A 356 -43.06 9.49 -5.50
CA ASP A 356 -43.14 10.87 -5.98
C ASP A 356 -41.77 11.43 -6.46
N GLY A 357 -40.69 10.62 -6.38
CA GLY A 357 -39.35 10.99 -6.80
C GLY A 357 -38.54 11.78 -5.76
N ASP A 358 -39.00 11.80 -4.50
CA ASP A 358 -38.30 12.46 -3.39
C ASP A 358 -37.39 11.50 -2.63
N ALA A 359 -36.23 11.97 -2.19
CA ALA A 359 -35.28 11.18 -1.40
C ALA A 359 -35.77 11.01 0.04
N GLU A 360 -35.95 9.76 0.49
CA GLU A 360 -36.30 9.38 1.86
C GLU A 360 -35.28 8.39 2.43
N CYS A 361 -34.92 8.53 3.70
CA CYS A 361 -34.06 7.56 4.40
C CYS A 361 -34.88 6.37 4.92
N ALA A 362 -34.66 5.18 4.37
CA ALA A 362 -35.28 3.93 4.80
C ALA A 362 -34.28 3.03 5.54
N CYS A 363 -34.74 2.18 6.46
CA CYS A 363 -33.84 1.26 7.17
C CYS A 363 -33.27 0.21 6.20
N ILE A 364 -32.02 -0.21 6.44
CA ILE A 364 -31.39 -1.31 5.73
C ILE A 364 -32.27 -2.57 5.85
N THR A 365 -32.50 -3.25 4.73
CA THR A 365 -33.37 -4.43 4.67
C THR A 365 -32.60 -5.73 4.81
N GLN A 366 -31.35 -5.76 4.32
CA GLN A 366 -30.48 -6.93 4.36
C GLN A 366 -29.03 -6.47 4.60
N CYS A 367 -28.40 -7.08 5.59
CA CYS A 367 -26.96 -6.95 5.82
C CYS A 367 -26.25 -8.20 5.29
N GLU A 368 -25.01 -8.05 4.86
CA GLU A 368 -24.16 -9.21 4.58
C GLU A 368 -23.78 -9.88 5.90
N ASP A 369 -23.77 -11.22 5.91
CA ASP A 369 -23.33 -12.00 7.05
C ASP A 369 -21.86 -12.41 6.86
N PRO A 370 -20.90 -11.66 7.42
CA PRO A 370 -19.50 -12.00 7.30
C PRO A 370 -19.20 -13.34 7.99
N LYS A 371 -18.44 -14.20 7.31
CA LYS A 371 -17.97 -15.48 7.89
C LYS A 371 -16.80 -15.31 8.87
N ASP A 372 -16.15 -14.15 8.90
CA ASP A 372 -15.03 -13.86 9.81
C ASP A 372 -15.56 -13.33 11.15
N GLU A 373 -15.22 -13.99 12.25
CA GLU A 373 -15.59 -13.57 13.61
C GLU A 373 -15.06 -12.18 13.99
N ARG A 374 -14.01 -11.68 13.32
CA ARG A 374 -13.46 -10.34 13.56
C ARG A 374 -14.36 -9.20 13.08
N LEU A 375 -15.29 -9.49 12.18
CA LEU A 375 -16.24 -8.52 11.64
C LEU A 375 -17.54 -8.44 12.46
N MET A 376 -17.70 -9.36 13.43
CA MET A 376 -18.75 -9.26 14.44
C MET A 376 -18.55 -8.00 15.29
N VAL A 377 -19.58 -7.60 16.04
CA VAL A 377 -19.47 -6.47 16.97
C VAL A 377 -19.97 -6.87 18.35
N CYS A 378 -19.24 -6.42 19.37
CA CYS A 378 -19.67 -6.48 20.76
C CYS A 378 -20.11 -5.10 21.23
N THR A 379 -21.26 -5.03 21.89
CA THR A 379 -21.80 -3.78 22.45
C THR A 379 -21.48 -3.60 23.92
N LYS A 380 -21.68 -2.38 24.46
CA LYS A 380 -21.48 -2.08 25.88
C LYS A 380 -22.40 -2.88 26.80
N ALA A 381 -23.59 -3.24 26.33
CA ALA A 381 -24.50 -4.15 27.03
C ALA A 381 -24.09 -5.64 26.93
N ASN A 382 -22.90 -5.96 26.39
CA ASN A 382 -22.37 -7.31 26.22
C ASN A 382 -23.21 -8.17 25.26
N ASN A 383 -23.80 -7.55 24.23
CA ASN A 383 -24.52 -8.24 23.17
C ASN A 383 -23.64 -8.37 21.93
N THR A 384 -23.63 -9.55 21.31
CA THR A 384 -22.93 -9.78 20.03
C THR A 384 -23.91 -9.68 18.86
N TYR A 385 -23.47 -8.99 17.80
CA TYR A 385 -24.13 -8.93 16.49
C TYR A 385 -23.16 -9.45 15.41
N THR A 386 -23.69 -9.94 14.29
CA THR A 386 -22.92 -10.54 13.19
C THR A 386 -22.08 -9.52 12.44
N SER A 387 -22.55 -8.28 12.35
CA SER A 387 -21.85 -7.14 11.76
C SER A 387 -22.28 -5.82 12.42
N ASP A 388 -21.52 -4.76 12.17
CA ASP A 388 -21.90 -3.39 12.48
C ASP A 388 -23.20 -2.97 11.75
N CYS A 389 -23.37 -3.41 10.50
CA CYS A 389 -24.61 -3.23 9.74
C CYS A 389 -25.83 -3.79 10.50
N GLU A 390 -25.75 -5.01 11.02
CA GLU A 390 -26.87 -5.64 11.76
C GLU A 390 -27.23 -4.82 13.01
N PHE A 391 -26.22 -4.32 13.73
CA PHE A 391 -26.42 -3.47 14.90
C PHE A 391 -27.16 -2.17 14.55
N TYR A 392 -26.69 -1.43 13.55
CA TYR A 392 -27.32 -0.16 13.14
C TYR A 392 -28.69 -0.36 12.49
N GLN A 393 -28.87 -1.45 11.74
CA GLN A 393 -30.16 -1.88 11.22
C GLN A 393 -31.17 -2.10 12.35
N MET A 394 -30.75 -2.80 13.42
CA MET A 394 -31.57 -3.01 14.61
C MET A 394 -31.96 -1.68 15.27
N GLN A 395 -31.00 -0.74 15.40
CA GLN A 395 -31.27 0.60 15.92
C GLN A 395 -32.30 1.35 15.06
N CYS A 396 -32.20 1.26 13.74
CA CYS A 396 -33.14 1.90 12.83
C CYS A 396 -34.56 1.36 13.00
N TRP A 397 -34.73 0.03 13.02
CA TRP A 397 -36.03 -0.61 13.23
C TRP A 397 -36.65 -0.22 14.57
N CYS A 398 -35.86 -0.21 15.64
CA CYS A 398 -36.35 0.18 16.96
C CYS A 398 -36.71 1.66 17.06
N ARG A 399 -36.00 2.56 16.33
CA ARG A 399 -36.36 3.98 16.25
C ARG A 399 -37.67 4.21 15.50
N LYS A 400 -37.92 3.46 14.41
CA LYS A 400 -39.15 3.56 13.62
C LYS A 400 -40.32 2.75 14.20
N ASN A 401 -40.15 2.11 15.35
CA ASN A 401 -41.13 1.18 15.96
C ASN A 401 -41.61 0.09 14.98
N ASP A 402 -40.70 -0.42 14.15
CA ASP A 402 -40.97 -1.52 13.22
C ASP A 402 -41.16 -2.84 14.01
N GLU A 403 -42.01 -3.74 13.51
CA GLU A 403 -42.25 -5.07 14.10
C GLU A 403 -40.97 -5.92 14.14
N LYS A 404 -40.00 -5.63 13.26
CA LYS A 404 -38.69 -6.31 13.21
C LYS A 404 -37.73 -5.94 14.35
N CYS A 405 -38.06 -4.94 15.18
CA CYS A 405 -37.25 -4.60 16.35
C CYS A 405 -37.34 -5.72 17.41
N THR A 406 -36.34 -6.58 17.45
CA THR A 406 -36.27 -7.68 18.43
C THR A 406 -35.68 -7.23 19.77
N ARG A 407 -34.78 -6.24 19.78
CA ARG A 407 -34.05 -5.77 20.97
C ARG A 407 -34.17 -4.25 21.15
N LYS A 408 -35.14 -3.79 21.96
CA LYS A 408 -35.34 -2.35 22.24
C LYS A 408 -34.15 -1.67 22.93
N GLU A 409 -33.36 -2.45 23.67
CA GLU A 409 -32.15 -1.97 24.36
C GLU A 409 -31.08 -1.46 23.40
N ALA A 410 -31.09 -1.92 22.13
CA ALA A 410 -30.14 -1.48 21.11
C ALA A 410 -30.19 0.04 20.86
N LEU A 411 -31.32 0.70 21.10
CA LEU A 411 -31.50 2.14 20.88
C LEU A 411 -30.61 3.01 21.77
N ALA A 412 -30.31 2.54 23.00
CA ALA A 412 -29.46 3.24 23.96
C ALA A 412 -28.05 2.64 24.05
N ASP A 413 -27.79 1.57 23.30
CA ASP A 413 -26.52 0.85 23.31
C ASP A 413 -25.55 1.41 22.26
N SER A 414 -24.27 1.07 22.38
CA SER A 414 -23.23 1.46 21.41
C SER A 414 -22.23 0.31 21.24
N ILE A 415 -21.59 0.27 20.07
CA ILE A 415 -20.51 -0.69 19.80
C ILE A 415 -19.33 -0.37 20.71
N ASP A 416 -18.87 -1.38 21.45
CA ASP A 416 -17.71 -1.30 22.33
C ASP A 416 -16.41 -1.70 21.59
N TYR A 417 -16.44 -2.80 20.83
CA TYR A 417 -15.34 -3.25 19.99
C TYR A 417 -15.76 -4.19 18.86
N PHE A 418 -14.88 -4.31 17.86
CA PHE A 418 -15.01 -5.28 16.77
C PHE A 418 -14.53 -6.67 17.22
N GLY A 419 -15.36 -7.67 17.01
CA GLY A 419 -15.20 -9.05 17.45
C GLY A 419 -16.39 -9.54 18.28
N ARG A 420 -16.39 -10.84 18.57
CA ARG A 420 -17.36 -11.45 19.49
C ARG A 420 -17.13 -10.95 20.92
N CYS A 421 -18.22 -10.79 21.68
CA CYS A 421 -18.12 -10.47 23.10
C CYS A 421 -17.32 -11.52 23.89
N GLN A 422 -16.27 -11.06 24.56
CA GLN A 422 -15.35 -11.81 25.39
C GLN A 422 -14.93 -10.99 26.62
N ASN A 423 -14.38 -11.67 27.62
CA ASN A 423 -13.86 -11.03 28.82
C ASN A 423 -12.42 -10.55 28.59
N LEU A 424 -12.23 -9.23 28.46
CA LEU A 424 -10.94 -8.59 28.17
C LEU A 424 -10.06 -8.38 29.43
N GLY A 425 -10.55 -8.69 30.63
CA GLY A 425 -9.86 -8.37 31.88
C GLY A 425 -9.91 -6.88 32.23
N ILE A 426 -9.46 -6.54 33.44
CA ILE A 426 -9.38 -5.14 33.92
C ILE A 426 -7.95 -4.65 33.65
N CYS A 427 -7.81 -3.43 33.14
CA CYS A 427 -6.50 -2.79 33.01
C CYS A 427 -5.92 -2.52 34.40
N THR A 428 -4.81 -3.14 34.72
CA THR A 428 -4.11 -2.91 36.01
C THR A 428 -3.31 -1.61 35.97
N GLU A 429 -3.08 -1.01 37.13
CA GLU A 429 -2.31 0.24 37.25
C GLU A 429 -0.90 0.12 36.61
N PHE A 430 -0.25 -1.03 36.77
CA PHE A 430 1.04 -1.31 36.14
C PHE A 430 0.97 -1.39 34.61
N GLU A 431 -0.07 -2.03 34.06
CA GLU A 431 -0.27 -2.07 32.60
C GLU A 431 -0.52 -0.67 32.04
N LEU A 432 -1.31 0.12 32.75
CA LEU A 432 -1.63 1.50 32.39
C LEU A 432 -0.40 2.41 32.40
N GLU A 433 0.53 2.23 33.34
CA GLU A 433 1.78 3.00 33.41
C GLU A 433 2.71 2.72 32.20
N VAL A 434 2.72 1.47 31.71
CA VAL A 434 3.58 1.05 30.60
C VAL A 434 2.93 1.29 29.24
N PHE A 435 1.60 1.33 29.19
CA PHE A 435 0.81 1.44 27.96
C PHE A 435 1.21 2.63 27.04
N PRO A 436 1.37 3.88 27.53
CA PRO A 436 1.63 5.03 26.66
C PRO A 436 2.92 4.88 25.83
N LYS A 437 3.97 4.32 26.44
CA LYS A 437 5.26 4.07 25.75
C LYS A 437 5.16 3.01 24.67
N ARG A 438 4.35 1.98 24.89
CA ARG A 438 4.10 0.91 23.91
C ARG A 438 3.26 1.44 22.76
N MET A 439 2.20 2.18 23.07
CA MET A 439 1.32 2.80 22.09
C MET A 439 2.10 3.77 21.20
N SER A 440 2.90 4.66 21.77
CA SER A 440 3.66 5.63 20.99
C SER A 440 4.70 4.95 20.07
N SER A 441 5.43 3.96 20.59
CA SER A 441 6.36 3.18 19.77
C SER A 441 5.65 2.39 18.66
N TRP A 442 4.47 1.83 18.96
CA TRP A 442 3.65 1.11 18.00
C TRP A 442 3.11 2.01 16.89
N LEU A 443 2.63 3.22 17.21
CA LEU A 443 2.25 4.24 16.22
C LEU A 443 3.43 4.56 15.29
N GLY A 444 4.65 4.64 15.84
CA GLY A 444 5.87 4.80 15.05
C GLY A 444 6.09 3.69 14.01
N GLU A 445 5.83 2.43 14.37
CA GLU A 445 5.92 1.30 13.43
C GLU A 445 4.77 1.31 12.41
N ILE A 446 3.58 1.76 12.79
CA ILE A 446 2.44 1.90 11.86
C ILE A 446 2.75 2.96 10.81
N LEU A 447 3.18 4.15 11.23
CA LEU A 447 3.49 5.25 10.33
C LEU A 447 4.53 4.81 9.28
N ASP A 448 5.58 4.10 9.71
CA ASP A 448 6.59 3.55 8.81
C ASP A 448 6.00 2.50 7.85
N ALA A 449 5.12 1.61 8.35
CA ALA A 449 4.47 0.59 7.54
C ALA A 449 3.51 1.18 6.50
N LEU A 450 2.75 2.23 6.83
CA LEU A 450 1.85 2.92 5.90
C LEU A 450 2.63 3.61 4.78
N PHE A 451 3.73 4.28 5.12
CA PHE A 451 4.60 4.89 4.13
C PHE A 451 5.21 3.85 3.17
N VAL A 452 5.67 2.70 3.67
CA VAL A 452 6.22 1.62 2.81
C VAL A 452 5.15 1.06 1.85
N ARG A 453 3.89 1.02 2.27
CA ARG A 453 2.76 0.55 1.45
C ARG A 453 2.23 1.59 0.47
N LYS A 454 2.64 2.86 0.61
CA LYS A 454 2.09 4.03 -0.10
C LYS A 454 0.62 4.30 0.24
N ASP A 455 0.21 3.95 1.46
CA ASP A 455 -1.14 4.20 2.00
C ASP A 455 -1.21 5.51 2.81
N LEU A 456 -0.15 6.32 2.81
CA LEU A 456 -0.03 7.55 3.59
C LEU A 456 -0.18 8.77 2.69
N ASP A 457 -0.94 9.78 3.14
CA ASP A 457 -1.04 11.07 2.43
C ASP A 457 0.33 11.74 2.31
N ASN A 458 0.61 12.28 1.11
CA ASN A 458 1.85 12.97 0.76
C ASN A 458 2.23 14.07 1.76
N LYS A 459 1.26 14.71 2.42
CA LYS A 459 1.53 15.75 3.43
C LYS A 459 2.32 15.24 4.65
N TYR A 460 2.28 13.94 4.94
CA TYR A 460 2.97 13.34 6.08
C TYR A 460 4.32 12.72 5.74
N GLU A 461 4.76 12.71 4.48
CA GLU A 461 6.06 12.11 4.09
C GLU A 461 7.24 12.75 4.83
N VAL A 462 7.20 14.06 5.04
CA VAL A 462 8.22 14.80 5.79
C VAL A 462 8.37 14.27 7.22
N LEU A 463 7.23 13.97 7.86
CA LEU A 463 7.21 13.42 9.22
C LEU A 463 7.85 12.03 9.28
N VAL A 464 7.62 11.19 8.27
CA VAL A 464 8.21 9.84 8.17
C VAL A 464 9.71 9.92 7.99
N ASP A 465 10.18 10.77 7.08
CA ASP A 465 11.61 10.92 6.79
C ASP A 465 12.40 11.38 8.00
N GLU A 466 11.85 12.31 8.78
CA GLU A 466 12.41 12.75 10.05
C GLU A 466 12.42 11.63 11.09
N ALA A 467 11.31 10.89 11.24
CA ALA A 467 11.21 9.76 12.15
C ALA A 467 12.25 8.67 11.84
N ARG A 468 12.44 8.33 10.56
CA ARG A 468 13.46 7.37 10.10
C ARG A 468 14.88 7.84 10.38
N LYS A 469 15.18 9.12 10.14
CA LYS A 469 16.49 9.72 10.47
C LYS A 469 16.76 9.60 11.97
N MET A 470 15.78 9.93 12.81
CA MET A 470 15.87 9.81 14.27
C MET A 470 16.07 8.36 14.72
N LYS A 471 15.37 7.40 14.10
CA LYS A 471 15.49 5.97 14.37
C LYS A 471 16.89 5.45 14.02
N LEU A 472 17.46 5.88 12.89
CA LEU A 472 18.83 5.54 12.46
C LEU A 472 19.90 6.15 13.36
N SER A 473 19.69 7.36 13.88
CA SER A 473 20.60 8.00 14.85
C SER A 473 20.42 7.49 16.29
N ASN A 474 19.53 6.52 16.52
CA ASN A 474 19.19 5.97 17.83
C ASN A 474 18.78 7.04 18.85
N THR A 475 18.04 8.06 18.38
CA THR A 475 17.54 9.15 19.20
C THR A 475 16.36 8.68 20.03
N GLU A 476 16.27 9.14 21.28
CA GLU A 476 15.08 8.92 22.12
C GLU A 476 13.83 9.57 21.48
N LYS A 477 12.68 8.91 21.63
CA LYS A 477 11.38 9.37 21.10
C LYS A 477 11.34 9.57 19.57
N TRP A 478 11.93 8.66 18.79
CA TRP A 478 11.81 8.66 17.31
C TRP A 478 10.36 8.58 16.81
N TRP A 479 9.44 8.09 17.66
CA TRP A 479 8.02 7.95 17.40
C TRP A 479 7.20 9.25 17.53
N ARG A 480 7.81 10.39 17.93
CA ARG A 480 7.08 11.66 18.12
C ARG A 480 6.22 12.02 16.92
N ASN A 481 6.82 12.01 15.73
CA ASN A 481 6.14 12.35 14.48
C ASN A 481 4.93 11.46 14.18
N ALA A 482 4.92 10.20 14.64
CA ALA A 482 3.77 9.32 14.51
C ALA A 482 2.63 9.66 15.46
N VAL A 483 2.95 10.09 16.68
CA VAL A 483 1.95 10.61 17.64
C VAL A 483 1.29 11.87 17.10
N LEU A 484 2.06 12.71 16.40
CA LEU A 484 1.52 13.90 15.74
C LEU A 484 0.58 13.54 14.58
N TRP A 485 1.05 12.65 13.69
CA TRP A 485 0.26 12.18 12.54
C TRP A 485 -1.08 11.58 12.99
N GLU A 486 -1.06 10.67 13.97
CA GLU A 486 -2.27 9.99 14.44
C GLU A 486 -3.32 10.97 14.97
N PHE A 487 -2.90 12.02 15.70
CA PHE A 487 -3.85 13.04 16.16
C PHE A 487 -4.51 13.77 14.99
N CYS A 488 -3.74 14.15 13.97
CA CYS A 488 -4.30 14.83 12.81
C CYS A 488 -5.26 13.93 11.99
N GLU A 489 -5.03 12.61 11.97
CA GLU A 489 -5.92 11.65 11.30
C GLU A 489 -7.22 11.41 12.09
N LEU A 490 -7.14 11.48 13.42
CA LEU A 490 -8.31 11.32 14.28
C LEU A 490 -9.22 12.55 14.27
N ASP A 491 -8.66 13.77 14.17
CA ASP A 491 -9.42 15.03 14.10
C ASP A 491 -10.03 15.23 12.69
N GLN A 492 -11.15 14.55 12.43
CA GLN A 492 -11.89 14.63 11.16
C GLN A 492 -12.70 15.92 11.04
N THR A 493 -13.12 16.48 12.18
CA THR A 493 -13.87 17.75 12.21
C THR A 493 -12.98 18.97 12.06
N HIS A 494 -11.66 18.80 12.17
CA HIS A 494 -10.64 19.85 12.13
C HIS A 494 -10.90 20.95 13.16
N ASP A 495 -11.42 20.57 14.33
CA ASP A 495 -11.72 21.50 15.44
C ASP A 495 -10.58 21.59 16.46
N ASN A 496 -9.43 20.98 16.18
CA ASN A 496 -8.27 20.85 17.06
C ASN A 496 -8.61 20.17 18.40
N SER A 497 -9.57 19.25 18.38
CA SER A 497 -9.89 18.39 19.51
C SER A 497 -10.39 17.06 18.98
N VAL A 498 -10.03 15.95 19.63
CA VAL A 498 -10.56 14.64 19.23
C VAL A 498 -11.67 14.27 20.20
N ASN A 499 -12.89 14.12 19.68
CA ASN A 499 -14.05 13.73 20.48
C ASN A 499 -14.24 12.20 20.55
N ASN A 500 -15.16 11.75 21.40
CA ASN A 500 -15.45 10.32 21.56
C ASN A 500 -15.99 9.61 20.30
N GLU A 501 -16.64 10.33 19.39
CA GLU A 501 -17.14 9.75 18.12
C GLU A 501 -15.99 9.51 17.13
N GLU A 502 -15.05 10.45 17.05
CA GLU A 502 -13.82 10.34 16.26
C GLU A 502 -12.92 9.21 16.77
N LEU A 503 -12.76 9.08 18.08
CA LEU A 503 -12.00 7.98 18.71
C LEU A 503 -12.68 6.62 18.57
N ALA A 504 -13.99 6.59 18.34
CA ALA A 504 -14.76 5.36 18.46
C ALA A 504 -14.24 4.25 17.54
N ARG A 505 -13.94 4.56 16.27
CA ARG A 505 -13.45 3.55 15.31
C ARG A 505 -12.06 3.04 15.68
N PHE A 506 -11.17 3.93 16.10
CA PHE A 506 -9.83 3.59 16.54
C PHE A 506 -9.85 2.67 17.77
N VAL A 507 -10.60 3.06 18.80
CA VAL A 507 -10.75 2.29 20.04
C VAL A 507 -11.38 0.93 19.76
N ARG A 508 -12.50 0.90 19.03
CA ARG A 508 -13.23 -0.35 18.72
C ARG A 508 -12.35 -1.38 18.00
N SER A 509 -11.40 -0.93 17.19
CA SER A 509 -10.51 -1.80 16.42
C SER A 509 -9.37 -2.40 17.25
N LEU A 510 -8.94 -1.70 18.32
CA LEU A 510 -7.75 -2.06 19.08
C LEU A 510 -8.06 -2.63 20.47
N LYS A 511 -9.23 -2.35 21.04
CA LYS A 511 -9.60 -2.72 22.41
C LYS A 511 -9.49 -4.22 22.71
N VAL A 512 -9.71 -5.08 21.72
CA VAL A 512 -9.52 -6.54 21.85
C VAL A 512 -8.06 -6.94 22.03
N LEU A 513 -7.15 -6.22 21.40
CA LEU A 513 -5.70 -6.48 21.45
C LEU A 513 -5.06 -5.78 22.65
N GLU A 514 -5.58 -4.61 23.01
CA GLU A 514 -5.09 -3.75 24.08
C GLU A 514 -6.27 -3.25 24.93
N HIS A 515 -6.60 -3.99 25.98
CA HIS A 515 -7.74 -3.68 26.87
C HIS A 515 -7.59 -2.36 27.64
N CYS A 516 -6.36 -1.85 27.77
CA CYS A 516 -6.02 -0.61 28.45
C CYS A 516 -6.29 0.66 27.63
N ILE A 517 -6.62 0.56 26.34
CA ILE A 517 -6.77 1.73 25.46
C ILE A 517 -7.85 2.70 25.95
N GLN A 518 -9.02 2.19 26.37
CA GLN A 518 -10.12 3.04 26.85
C GLN A 518 -9.78 3.68 28.20
N PRO A 519 -9.36 2.94 29.25
CA PRO A 519 -8.93 3.55 30.51
C PRO A 519 -7.79 4.57 30.37
N PHE A 520 -6.91 4.37 29.39
CA PHE A 520 -5.84 5.32 29.08
C PHE A 520 -6.38 6.62 28.48
N LEU A 521 -7.24 6.55 27.47
CA LEU A 521 -7.84 7.75 26.86
C LEU A 521 -8.71 8.51 27.87
N ASP A 522 -9.45 7.79 28.70
CA ASP A 522 -10.23 8.36 29.80
C ASP A 522 -9.33 9.07 30.84
N HIS A 523 -8.08 8.61 31.01
CA HIS A 523 -7.09 9.26 31.87
C HIS A 523 -6.42 10.48 31.23
N CYS A 524 -6.42 10.56 29.90
CA CYS A 524 -5.82 11.67 29.16
C CYS A 524 -6.67 12.92 29.16
N ASP A 525 -8.00 12.77 29.20
CA ASP A 525 -8.95 13.85 29.42
C ASP A 525 -8.80 14.39 30.85
N THR A 526 -7.95 15.41 31.01
CA THR A 526 -7.53 15.89 32.34
C THR A 526 -8.53 16.90 32.88
N ASP A 527 -9.21 17.63 31.99
CA ASP A 527 -10.23 18.61 32.34
C ASP A 527 -11.68 18.07 32.33
N ASN A 528 -11.85 16.80 31.94
CA ASN A 528 -13.11 16.04 31.89
C ASN A 528 -14.16 16.66 30.95
N ASP A 529 -13.72 17.24 29.84
CA ASP A 529 -14.61 17.84 28.83
C ASP A 529 -15.11 16.83 27.78
N ASN A 530 -14.71 15.55 27.89
CA ASN A 530 -14.97 14.45 26.95
C ASN A 530 -14.38 14.67 25.54
N LYS A 531 -13.38 15.52 25.44
CA LYS A 531 -12.54 15.72 24.26
C LYS A 531 -11.08 15.54 24.67
N ILE A 532 -10.22 15.29 23.70
CA ILE A 532 -8.78 15.25 23.93
C ILE A 532 -8.15 16.38 23.13
N SER A 533 -7.60 17.35 23.84
CA SER A 533 -6.85 18.45 23.23
C SER A 533 -5.45 18.02 22.76
N PRO A 534 -4.80 18.76 21.86
CA PRO A 534 -3.43 18.48 21.42
C PRO A 534 -2.42 18.45 22.57
N ASP A 535 -2.64 19.27 23.61
CA ASP A 535 -1.78 19.32 24.78
C ASP A 535 -1.96 18.08 25.66
N GLU A 536 -3.20 17.61 25.85
CA GLU A 536 -3.51 16.39 26.61
C GLU A 536 -2.97 15.15 25.89
N TRP A 537 -3.27 15.01 24.59
CA TRP A 537 -2.77 13.92 23.76
C TRP A 537 -1.24 13.83 23.80
N GLY A 538 -0.58 14.96 23.57
CA GLY A 538 0.86 15.03 23.57
C GLY A 538 1.46 14.73 24.94
N THR A 539 0.92 15.32 26.00
CA THR A 539 1.42 15.09 27.37
C THR A 539 1.26 13.62 27.78
N CYS A 540 0.12 13.01 27.46
CA CYS A 540 -0.17 11.61 27.74
C CYS A 540 0.81 10.64 27.07
N LEU A 541 1.19 10.92 25.83
CA LEU A 541 2.11 10.08 25.06
C LEU A 541 3.58 10.46 25.24
N GLY A 542 3.89 11.49 26.05
CA GLY A 542 5.26 11.87 26.42
C GLY A 542 5.95 12.84 25.46
N LEU A 543 5.18 13.65 24.72
CA LEU A 543 5.65 14.78 23.93
C LEU A 543 6.09 15.93 24.84
N GLU A 544 7.01 16.76 24.34
CA GLU A 544 7.43 18.00 25.00
C GLU A 544 6.54 19.17 24.59
N LYS A 545 6.58 20.28 25.36
CA LYS A 545 5.74 21.45 25.08
C LYS A 545 5.97 22.07 23.70
N ASP A 546 7.20 21.97 23.20
CA ASP A 546 7.54 22.45 21.86
C ASP A 546 6.90 21.55 20.78
N ASP A 547 6.84 20.25 21.02
CA ASP A 547 6.19 19.28 20.13
C ASP A 547 4.65 19.50 20.11
N THR A 548 4.02 19.81 21.24
CA THR A 548 2.57 20.08 21.29
C THR A 548 2.20 21.41 20.63
N ALA A 549 3.08 22.42 20.68
CA ALA A 549 2.91 23.65 19.93
C ALA A 549 3.02 23.43 18.41
N PHE A 550 3.95 22.57 17.99
CA PHE A 550 4.06 22.16 16.59
C PHE A 550 2.82 21.38 16.12
N LEU A 551 2.31 20.45 16.94
CA LEU A 551 1.09 19.68 16.67
C LEU A 551 -0.11 20.57 16.33
N LYS A 552 -0.39 21.57 17.17
CA LYS A 552 -1.49 22.53 16.96
C LYS A 552 -1.41 23.24 15.62
N THR A 553 -0.19 23.57 15.20
CA THR A 553 0.03 24.29 13.94
C THR A 553 -0.06 23.36 12.74
N PHE A 554 0.44 22.14 12.87
CA PHE A 554 0.53 21.18 11.77
C PHE A 554 -0.83 20.61 11.38
N CYS A 555 -1.70 20.25 12.34
CA CYS A 555 -3.03 19.69 12.01
C CYS A 555 -4.06 20.74 11.57
N SER A 556 -3.78 22.03 11.76
CA SER A 556 -4.67 23.13 11.35
C SER A 556 -4.56 23.47 9.84
N HIS A 557 -3.66 22.81 9.11
CA HIS A 557 -3.36 23.00 7.69
C HIS A 557 -3.55 21.69 6.93
#